data_AF-A0A560L662-F1
#
_entry.id   AF-A0A560L662-F1
#
_cell.length_a   1.000
_cell.length_b   1.000
_cell.length_c   1.000
_cell.angle_alpha   90.00
_cell.angle_beta   90.00
_cell.angle_gamma   90.00
#
_symmetry.space_group_name_H-M   'P 1'
#
loop_
_entity.id
_entity.type
_entity.pdbx_description
1 polymer ?
#
loop_
_entity_poly.entity_id
_entity_poly.type
_entity_poly.pdbx_seq_one_letter_code
_entity_poly.pdbx_strand_id
1 'polypeptide(L)' 'MSGASSTSVERRAEELDALDAILPFARRDQLATLLTDQDVATLKYLAKEGMGANTLRALASDLGYLEAWC' A
#
# COMPACT_ATOMS: atom_id res chain seq x y z
N MET A 1 10.37 24.36 -15.08
CA MET A 1 10.18 23.56 -13.85
C MET A 1 9.77 22.18 -14.32
N SER A 2 10.71 21.25 -14.45
CA SER A 2 10.40 19.89 -14.90
C SER A 2 9.61 19.21 -13.80
N GLY A 3 8.30 19.01 -14.02
CA GLY A 3 7.49 18.17 -13.16
C GLY A 3 8.04 16.76 -13.26
N ALA A 4 8.75 16.32 -12.21
CA ALA A 4 9.27 14.98 -12.14
C ALA A 4 8.08 14.02 -12.19
N SER A 5 8.07 13.12 -13.16
CA SER A 5 7.21 11.95 -13.16
C SER A 5 7.50 11.16 -11.88
N SER A 6 6.59 11.21 -10.91
CA SER A 6 6.68 10.44 -9.66
C SER A 6 6.90 8.97 -9.99
N THR A 7 7.93 8.38 -9.38
CA THR A 7 8.30 6.99 -9.58
C THR A 7 7.14 6.09 -9.16
N SER A 8 7.05 4.87 -9.71
CA SER A 8 5.94 3.97 -9.33
C SER A 8 5.95 3.62 -7.84
N VAL A 9 7.10 3.64 -7.16
CA VAL A 9 7.17 3.48 -5.70
C VAL A 9 6.55 4.69 -4.98
N GLU A 10 6.93 5.91 -5.33
CA GLU A 10 6.40 7.13 -4.69
C GLU A 10 4.88 7.22 -4.82
N ARG A 11 4.34 6.92 -6.01
CA ARG A 11 2.89 6.88 -6.22
C ARG A 11 2.19 5.85 -5.33
N ARG A 12 2.75 4.63 -5.21
CA ARG A 12 2.20 3.59 -4.34
C ARG A 12 2.23 4.02 -2.87
N ALA A 13 3.30 4.70 -2.43
CA ALA A 13 3.39 5.23 -1.08
C ALA A 13 2.32 6.30 -0.80
N GLU A 14 2.17 7.27 -1.72
CA GLU A 14 1.11 8.29 -1.65
C GLU A 14 -0.29 7.66 -1.62
N GLU A 15 -0.51 6.58 -2.36
CA GLU A 15 -1.78 5.87 -2.35
C GLU A 15 -2.02 5.13 -1.02
N LEU A 16 -1.00 4.49 -0.46
CA LEU A 16 -1.06 3.83 0.83
C LEU A 16 -1.22 4.82 2.00
N ASP A 17 -0.89 6.10 1.82
CA ASP A 17 -1.16 7.15 2.83
C ASP A 17 -2.64 7.33 3.13
N ALA A 18 -3.52 6.99 2.18
CA ALA A 18 -4.97 6.97 2.44
C ALA A 18 -5.39 5.94 3.50
N LEU A 19 -4.49 5.01 3.87
CA LEU A 19 -4.70 3.97 4.87
C LEU A 19 -4.04 4.31 6.22
N ASP A 20 -3.86 5.59 6.53
CA ASP A 20 -3.05 6.03 7.66
C ASP A 20 -3.56 5.60 9.03
N ALA A 21 -4.87 5.50 9.19
CA ALA A 21 -5.53 4.95 10.37
C ALA A 21 -5.25 3.45 10.59
N ILE A 22 -4.73 2.76 9.57
CA ILE A 22 -4.56 1.30 9.53
C ILE A 22 -3.08 0.91 9.53
N LEU A 23 -2.28 1.60 8.72
CA LEU A 23 -0.88 1.31 8.44
C LEU A 23 0.03 2.42 8.98
N PRO A 24 1.03 2.09 9.83
CA PRO A 24 2.08 3.04 10.21
C PRO A 24 2.85 3.53 8.98
N PHE A 25 3.30 4.79 8.98
CA PHE A 25 3.98 5.43 7.85
C PHE A 25 5.17 4.60 7.31
N ALA A 26 6.08 4.16 8.20
CA ALA A 26 7.23 3.34 7.80
C ALA A 26 6.85 2.02 7.10
N ARG A 27 5.65 1.49 7.40
CA ARG A 27 5.14 0.28 6.74
C ARG A 27 4.60 0.58 5.34
N ARG A 28 4.13 1.79 5.07
CA ARG A 28 3.65 2.20 3.74
C ARG A 28 4.79 2.27 2.74
N ASP A 29 5.91 2.88 3.13
CA ASP A 29 7.11 2.96 2.30
C ASP A 29 7.64 1.56 1.95
N GLN A 30 7.68 0.66 2.94
CA GLN A 30 8.07 -0.72 2.72
C GLN A 30 7.09 -1.46 1.79
N LEU A 31 5.78 -1.28 1.98
CA LEU A 31 4.78 -1.92 1.11
C LEU A 31 4.79 -1.32 -0.29
N ALA A 32 5.09 -0.04 -0.45
CA ALA A 32 5.18 0.62 -1.75
C ALA A 32 6.33 0.09 -2.62
N THR A 33 7.38 -0.47 -2.01
CA THR A 33 8.46 -1.13 -2.77
C THR A 33 8.11 -2.57 -3.15
N LEU A 34 7.32 -3.26 -2.32
CA LEU A 34 6.99 -4.68 -2.50
C LEU A 34 5.73 -4.91 -3.34
N LEU A 35 4.67 -4.13 -3.12
CA LEU A 35 3.35 -4.37 -3.69
C LEU A 35 3.20 -3.80 -5.09
N THR A 36 2.47 -4.45 -5.98
CA THR A 36 2.16 -3.86 -7.28
C THR A 36 1.15 -2.71 -7.17
N ASP A 37 1.01 -1.92 -8.24
CA ASP A 37 -0.02 -0.88 -8.32
C ASP A 37 -1.44 -1.46 -8.12
N GLN A 38 -1.68 -2.69 -8.59
CA GLN A 38 -2.95 -3.37 -8.45
C GLN A 38 -3.25 -3.79 -7.00
N ASP A 39 -2.23 -4.25 -6.28
CA ASP A 39 -2.35 -4.62 -4.87
C ASP A 39 -2.72 -3.41 -4.01
N VAL A 40 -2.04 -2.27 -4.25
CA VAL A 40 -2.33 -1.01 -3.57
C VAL A 40 -3.74 -0.52 -3.87
N ALA A 41 -4.18 -0.58 -5.13
CA ALA A 41 -5.55 -0.23 -5.51
C ALA A 41 -6.59 -1.13 -4.83
N THR A 42 -6.30 -2.43 -4.70
CA THR A 42 -7.17 -3.39 -4.01
C THR A 42 -7.28 -3.08 -2.52
N LEU A 43 -6.17 -2.80 -1.84
CA LEU A 43 -6.18 -2.42 -0.42
C LEU A 43 -7.02 -1.16 -0.17
N LYS A 44 -6.88 -0.14 -1.03
CA LYS A 44 -7.70 1.08 -0.95
C LYS A 44 -9.18 0.82 -1.17
N TYR A 45 -9.50 -0.01 -2.16
CA TYR A 45 -10.88 -0.40 -2.42
C TYR A 45 -11.50 -1.08 -1.21
N LEU A 46 -10.82 -2.08 -0.63
CA LEU A 46 -11.32 -2.81 0.54
C LEU A 46 -11.44 -1.92 1.79
N ALA A 47 -10.54 -0.95 1.96
CA ALA A 47 -10.66 0.06 3.01
C ALA A 47 -11.90 0.95 2.82
N LYS A 48 -12.19 1.35 1.59
CA LYS A 48 -13.39 2.12 1.24
C LYS A 48 -14.68 1.32 1.47
N GLU A 49 -14.66 0.02 1.21
CA GLU A 49 -15.79 -0.89 1.47
C GLU A 49 -16.02 -1.15 2.98
N GLY A 50 -15.21 -0.55 3.86
CA GLY A 50 -15.38 -0.65 5.30
C GLY A 50 -14.82 -1.95 5.90
N MET A 51 -13.87 -2.60 5.21
CA MET A 51 -13.18 -3.74 5.79
C MET A 51 -12.47 -3.32 7.09
N GLY A 52 -12.56 -4.18 8.11
CA GLY A 52 -11.98 -3.91 9.41
C GLY A 52 -10.46 -3.67 9.34
N ALA A 53 -9.96 -2.71 10.12
CA ALA A 53 -8.55 -2.33 10.12
C ALA A 53 -7.59 -3.51 10.40
N ASN A 54 -7.98 -4.45 11.25
CA ASN A 54 -7.15 -5.64 11.53
C ASN A 54 -7.07 -6.59 10.33
N THR A 55 -8.17 -6.78 9.61
CA THR A 55 -8.23 -7.61 8.41
C THR A 55 -7.40 -6.99 7.28
N LEU A 56 -7.52 -5.68 7.07
CA LEU A 56 -6.69 -4.97 6.08
C LEU A 56 -5.20 -5.02 6.41
N ARG A 57 -4.85 -4.90 7.70
CA ARG A 57 -3.45 -4.99 8.15
C ARG A 57 -2.85 -6.37 7.92
N ALA A 58 -3.64 -7.43 8.13
CA ALA A 58 -3.26 -8.81 7.86
C ALA A 58 -3.08 -9.04 6.35
N LEU A 59 -4.06 -8.65 5.52
CA LEU A 59 -3.98 -8.78 4.06
C LEU A 59 -2.77 -8.05 3.47
N ALA A 60 -2.52 -6.80 3.90
CA ALA A 60 -1.33 -6.07 3.49
C ALA A 60 -0.02 -6.75 3.93
N SER A 61 -0.05 -7.50 5.05
CA SER A 61 1.09 -8.31 5.48
C SER A 61 1.32 -9.50 4.57
N ASP A 62 0.24 -10.20 4.21
CA ASP A 62 0.31 -11.42 3.40
C ASP A 62 0.82 -11.09 2.01
N LEU A 63 0.33 -10.01 1.39
CA LEU A 63 0.81 -9.54 0.09
C LEU A 63 2.30 -9.14 0.14
N GLY A 64 2.70 -8.39 1.17
CA GLY A 64 4.11 -8.02 1.34
C GLY A 64 5.03 -9.21 1.62
N TYR A 65 4.53 -10.26 2.27
CA TYR A 65 5.28 -11.49 2.50
C TYR A 65 5.46 -12.30 1.21
N LEU A 66 4.42 -12.46 0.41
CA LEU A 66 4.47 -13.22 -0.84
C LEU A 66 5.44 -12.60 -1.85
N GLU A 67 5.38 -11.28 -2.05
CA GLU A 67 6.26 -10.58 -3.00
C GLU A 67 7.73 -10.52 -2.55
N ALA A 68 8.01 -10.62 -1.24
CA ALA A 68 9.38 -10.64 -0.74
C ALA A 68 10.06 -12.02 -0.84
N TRP A 69 9.30 -13.10 -1.09
CA TRP A 69 9.79 -14.49 -1.07
C TRP A 69 9.60 -15.24 -2.40
N CYS A 70 8.98 -14.63 -3.41
CA CYS A 70 8.87 -15.15 -4.78
C CYS A 70 9.85 -14.48 -5.74
#